data_AF-A0A925I128-F1
#
_entry.id   AF-A0A925I128-F1
#
_cell.length_a   1.000
_cell.length_b   1.000
_cell.length_c   1.000
_cell.angle_alpha   90.00
_cell.angle_beta   90.00
_cell.angle_gamma   90.00
#
_symmetry.space_group_name_H-M   'P 1'
#
loop_
_entity.id
_entity.type
_entity.pdbx_description
1 polymer ?
#
loop_
_entity_poly.entity_id
_entity_poly.type
_entity_poly.pdbx_seq_one_letter_code
_entity_poly.pdbx_strand_id
1 'polypeptide(L)'
;MRRAFFGAWAVLAIVGSLTAQRAWGLGEETIGNEPLNEANFTDWKGIMPVVNDKSRVYSNWVNGNEHFFYKSTTKELNAALVEFAKIEVKTHEVLLRSAPGIAHTFGRKEIPFNWELHIHGGISKHLLTLDKGDEVWNKDPRLTIYVGGDIDLAKLEIPKGVTLLDIPTLSKRVAAGIAASKDKTVRGWGCGQLTSLDHFSTENMQAVAKMLDDGDSWVRLNAAGSLPLFGKKAAAHLPALRECLVSEDQGLKTRAQAAIVEIEQAEDKSKEEKEASEGQQKIAKYLEARKKG
;
A
#
# COMPACT_ATOMS: atom_id res chain seq x y z
N MET A 1 71.17 -13.46 18.21
CA MET A 1 69.98 -14.30 18.49
C MET A 1 68.74 -13.40 18.44
N ARG A 2 67.70 -13.86 17.72
CA ARG A 2 66.35 -13.28 17.56
C ARG A 2 66.17 -12.04 16.66
N ARG A 3 65.63 -12.34 15.48
CA ARG A 3 64.97 -11.47 14.50
C ARG A 3 63.62 -10.97 15.02
N ALA A 4 63.23 -9.75 14.67
CA ALA A 4 61.84 -9.23 14.62
C ALA A 4 61.92 -7.77 14.14
N PHE A 5 61.11 -7.22 13.24
CA PHE A 5 60.08 -7.73 12.35
C PHE A 5 59.95 -6.68 11.21
N PHE A 6 59.90 -7.15 9.97
CA PHE A 6 59.65 -6.35 8.77
C PHE A 6 58.14 -6.08 8.61
N GLY A 7 57.81 -4.89 8.10
CA GLY A 7 56.76 -4.70 7.10
C GLY A 7 55.31 -4.68 7.59
N ALA A 8 54.80 -3.49 7.89
CA ALA A 8 53.37 -3.22 7.85
C ALA A 8 52.93 -3.13 6.38
N TRP A 9 52.29 -4.19 5.87
CA TRP A 9 51.55 -4.15 4.62
C TRP A 9 50.06 -3.91 4.91
N ALA A 10 49.58 -2.80 4.38
CA ALA A 10 48.15 -2.52 4.23
C ALA A 10 47.58 -3.39 3.11
N VAL A 11 46.49 -4.11 3.38
CA VAL A 11 45.38 -4.33 2.43
C VAL A 11 44.10 -4.48 3.27
N LEU A 12 43.32 -3.40 3.32
CA LEU A 12 41.92 -3.45 3.73
C LEU A 12 41.16 -4.17 2.59
N ALA A 13 40.77 -5.41 2.83
CA ALA A 13 39.88 -6.13 1.95
C ALA A 13 38.46 -5.56 2.11
N ILE A 14 38.11 -4.62 1.24
CA ILE A 14 36.71 -4.28 0.94
C ILE A 14 36.14 -5.50 0.23
N VAL A 15 35.44 -6.37 0.96
CA VAL A 15 34.63 -7.42 0.35
C VAL A 15 33.37 -6.76 -0.18
N GLY A 16 33.28 -6.75 -1.51
CA GLY A 16 32.26 -6.08 -2.28
C GLY A 16 30.85 -6.56 -2.00
N SER A 17 30.00 -5.56 -1.77
CA SER A 17 28.60 -5.46 -2.15
C SER A 17 28.18 -6.32 -3.36
N LEU A 18 27.40 -7.36 -3.07
CA LEU A 18 26.42 -8.00 -3.95
C LEU A 18 25.29 -8.40 -2.96
N THR A 19 24.15 -7.72 -2.81
CA THR A 19 23.22 -7.13 -3.77
C THR A 19 22.41 -5.99 -3.12
N ALA A 20 22.71 -4.74 -3.46
CA ALA A 20 21.76 -3.64 -3.33
C ALA A 20 21.97 -2.75 -4.56
N GLN A 21 21.22 -3.01 -5.64
CA GLN A 21 21.36 -2.25 -6.87
C GLN A 21 20.33 -1.14 -6.91
N ARG A 22 20.86 0.10 -6.90
CA ARG A 22 20.23 1.39 -7.20
C ARG A 22 19.51 2.08 -6.03
N ALA A 23 20.29 2.80 -5.21
CA ALA A 23 19.79 3.90 -4.39
C ALA A 23 19.42 5.09 -5.30
N TRP A 24 18.17 5.14 -5.75
CA TRP A 24 17.56 6.40 -6.19
C TRP A 24 17.12 7.12 -4.91
N GLY A 25 17.38 8.42 -4.79
CA GLY A 25 17.24 9.20 -3.54
C GLY A 25 16.20 8.66 -2.56
N LEU A 26 16.67 8.17 -1.40
CA LEU A 26 15.89 7.66 -0.27
C LEU A 26 14.92 6.50 -0.57
N GLY A 27 15.23 5.67 -1.57
CA GLY A 27 14.53 4.41 -1.84
C GLY A 27 15.47 3.23 -2.05
N GLU A 28 15.11 2.09 -1.49
CA GLU A 28 15.80 0.80 -1.68
C GLU A 28 14.81 -0.25 -2.18
N GLU A 29 15.27 -1.17 -3.02
CA GLU A 29 14.47 -2.32 -3.44
C GLU A 29 15.31 -3.59 -3.46
N THR A 30 14.66 -4.72 -3.19
CA THR A 30 15.26 -6.06 -3.25
C THR A 30 14.36 -6.96 -4.07
N ILE A 31 14.91 -7.55 -5.13
CA ILE A 31 14.23 -8.56 -5.94
C ILE A 31 14.66 -9.94 -5.42
N GLY A 32 13.69 -10.82 -5.17
CA GLY A 32 13.92 -12.14 -4.56
C GLY A 32 13.70 -12.16 -3.05
N ASN A 33 14.28 -13.16 -2.39
CA ASN A 33 14.07 -13.47 -0.97
C ASN A 33 15.35 -13.40 -0.11
N GLU A 34 16.40 -12.71 -0.57
CA GLU A 34 17.64 -12.55 0.21
C GLU A 34 17.33 -12.01 1.62
N PRO A 35 17.75 -12.69 2.71
CA PRO A 35 17.35 -12.33 4.06
C PRO A 35 17.72 -10.89 4.41
N LEU A 36 16.75 -10.14 4.94
CA LEU A 36 16.96 -8.81 5.47
C LEU A 36 17.40 -8.87 6.93
N ASN A 37 18.21 -7.89 7.33
CA ASN A 37 18.82 -7.85 8.66
C ASN A 37 17.81 -7.43 9.73
N GLU A 38 17.66 -8.25 10.77
CA GLU A 38 16.78 -8.00 11.92
C GLU A 38 17.05 -6.67 12.62
N ALA A 39 18.30 -6.18 12.60
CA ALA A 39 18.66 -4.88 13.17
C ALA A 39 17.86 -3.70 12.59
N ASN A 40 17.29 -3.85 11.39
CA ASN A 40 16.47 -2.82 10.75
C ASN A 40 14.99 -2.85 11.20
N PHE A 41 14.55 -3.90 11.89
CA PHE A 41 13.14 -4.17 12.20
C PHE A 41 12.86 -4.26 13.70
N THR A 42 13.39 -3.30 14.47
CA THR A 42 13.33 -3.32 15.94
C THR A 42 11.99 -2.87 16.52
N ASP A 43 11.16 -2.19 15.72
CA ASP A 43 9.88 -1.64 16.13
C ASP A 43 8.78 -2.69 16.35
N TRP A 44 8.90 -3.87 15.72
CA TRP A 44 7.88 -4.92 15.74
C TRP A 44 8.50 -6.25 16.14
N LYS A 45 8.53 -6.52 17.44
CA LYS A 45 9.07 -7.78 17.96
C LYS A 45 8.31 -8.97 17.39
N GLY A 46 9.05 -9.93 16.84
CA GLY A 46 8.50 -11.14 16.20
C GLY A 46 8.17 -11.00 14.71
N ILE A 47 8.49 -9.87 14.05
CA ILE A 47 8.14 -9.64 12.64
C ILE A 47 9.01 -10.42 11.63
N MET A 48 10.24 -10.76 12.02
CA MET A 48 11.24 -11.30 11.08
C MET A 48 10.83 -12.59 10.35
N PRO A 49 10.11 -13.56 10.96
CA PRO A 49 9.64 -14.72 10.22
C PRO A 49 8.70 -14.38 9.05
N VAL A 50 7.96 -13.27 9.13
CA VAL A 50 7.10 -12.81 8.02
C VAL A 50 7.94 -12.01 7.01
N VAL A 51 8.77 -11.06 7.45
CA VAL A 51 9.64 -10.25 6.56
C VAL A 51 10.57 -11.13 5.72
N ASN A 52 11.16 -12.16 6.34
CA ASN A 52 12.05 -13.10 5.68
C ASN A 52 11.35 -14.43 5.31
N ASP A 53 10.04 -14.43 5.14
CA ASP A 53 9.34 -15.60 4.62
C ASP A 53 9.93 -16.02 3.27
N LYS A 54 10.09 -17.33 3.08
CA LYS A 54 10.79 -17.91 1.92
C LYS A 54 10.10 -17.61 0.60
N SER A 55 8.80 -17.29 0.65
CA SER A 55 7.99 -16.94 -0.50
C SER A 55 8.09 -15.47 -0.94
N ARG A 56 8.91 -14.65 -0.27
CA ARG A 56 9.15 -13.26 -0.67
C ARG A 56 9.72 -13.22 -2.08
N VAL A 57 9.12 -12.42 -2.96
CA VAL A 57 9.58 -12.25 -4.34
C VAL A 57 10.12 -10.85 -4.60
N TYR A 58 9.73 -9.89 -3.78
CA TYR A 58 10.15 -8.50 -3.90
C TYR A 58 9.91 -7.76 -2.59
N SER A 59 10.71 -6.74 -2.32
CA SER A 59 10.43 -5.75 -1.30
C SER A 59 10.97 -4.39 -1.70
N ASN A 60 10.31 -3.34 -1.25
CA ASN A 60 10.81 -1.98 -1.38
C ASN A 60 10.66 -1.20 -0.09
N TRP A 61 11.52 -0.21 0.04
CA TRP A 61 11.60 0.73 1.13
C TRP A 61 11.67 2.12 0.52
N VAL A 62 10.75 3.01 0.88
CA VAL A 62 10.83 4.43 0.48
C VAL A 62 10.52 5.29 1.69
N ASN A 63 11.54 5.96 2.24
CA ASN A 63 11.41 6.82 3.42
C ASN A 63 10.77 6.14 4.65
N GLY A 64 10.92 4.81 4.77
CA GLY A 64 10.27 4.02 5.82
C GLY A 64 8.85 3.57 5.52
N ASN A 65 8.30 3.89 4.34
CA ASN A 65 7.11 3.23 3.83
C ASN A 65 7.55 1.94 3.12
N GLU A 66 7.29 0.79 3.75
CA GLU A 66 7.94 -0.47 3.39
C GLU A 66 6.92 -1.53 2.99
N HIS A 67 7.12 -2.11 1.81
CA HIS A 67 6.28 -3.19 1.31
C HIS A 67 7.12 -4.43 1.03
N PHE A 68 6.59 -5.59 1.43
CA PHE A 68 7.13 -6.91 1.13
C PHE A 68 6.07 -7.69 0.38
N PHE A 69 6.44 -8.28 -0.75
CA PHE A 69 5.54 -8.95 -1.67
C PHE A 69 5.92 -10.41 -1.81
N TYR A 70 4.91 -11.28 -1.77
CA TYR A 70 5.11 -12.72 -1.64
C TYR A 70 4.27 -13.49 -2.64
N LYS A 71 4.80 -14.61 -3.12
CA LYS A 71 4.12 -15.52 -4.04
C LYS A 71 4.17 -16.93 -3.46
N SER A 72 3.04 -17.41 -2.95
CA SER A 72 2.97 -18.67 -2.21
C SER A 72 1.69 -19.46 -2.50
N THR A 73 1.63 -20.72 -2.06
CA THR A 73 0.39 -21.50 -1.99
C THR A 73 -0.46 -21.10 -0.79
N THR A 74 -1.74 -21.49 -0.77
CA THR A 74 -2.61 -21.26 0.40
C THR A 74 -2.04 -21.87 1.70
N LYS A 75 -1.38 -23.03 1.62
CA LYS A 75 -0.78 -23.70 2.78
C LYS A 75 0.38 -22.87 3.37
N GLU A 76 1.23 -22.32 2.52
CA GLU A 76 2.35 -21.48 2.93
C GLU A 76 1.86 -20.15 3.50
N LEU A 77 0.85 -19.53 2.89
CA LEU A 77 0.18 -18.35 3.44
C LEU A 77 -0.43 -18.61 4.82
N ASN A 78 -1.08 -19.75 5.04
CA ASN A 78 -1.60 -20.11 6.38
C ASN A 78 -0.47 -20.19 7.42
N ALA A 79 0.71 -20.71 7.05
CA ALA A 79 1.87 -20.71 7.95
C ALA A 79 2.37 -19.28 8.23
N ALA A 80 2.43 -18.41 7.22
CA ALA A 80 2.80 -17.00 7.39
C ALA A 80 1.80 -16.24 8.28
N LEU A 81 0.50 -16.53 8.18
CA LEU A 81 -0.54 -15.95 9.05
C LEU A 81 -0.31 -16.31 10.52
N VAL A 82 0.13 -17.53 10.82
CA VAL A 82 0.48 -17.96 12.18
C VAL A 82 1.65 -17.15 12.73
N GLU A 83 2.68 -16.88 11.92
CA GLU A 83 3.78 -16.01 12.34
C GLU A 83 3.35 -14.55 12.48
N PHE A 84 2.51 -14.05 11.57
CA PHE A 84 1.94 -12.70 11.64
C PHE A 84 1.18 -12.45 12.95
N ALA A 85 0.40 -13.44 13.39
CA ALA A 85 -0.35 -13.34 14.65
C ALA A 85 0.53 -13.31 15.92
N LYS A 86 1.83 -13.67 15.81
CA LYS A 86 2.78 -13.63 16.94
C LYS A 86 3.47 -12.27 17.09
N ILE A 87 3.35 -11.38 16.11
CA ILE A 87 3.96 -10.05 16.16
C ILE A 87 3.35 -9.28 17.34
N GLU A 88 4.20 -8.70 18.19
CA GLU A 88 3.76 -7.95 19.38
C GLU A 88 3.25 -6.56 18.97
N VAL A 89 1.96 -6.46 18.63
CA VAL A 89 1.28 -5.22 18.21
C VAL A 89 -0.11 -5.11 18.80
N LYS A 90 -0.71 -3.92 18.70
CA LYS A 90 -2.05 -3.65 19.25
C LYS A 90 -3.14 -4.34 18.42
N THR A 91 -2.96 -4.36 17.10
CA THR A 91 -3.94 -4.91 16.15
C THR A 91 -3.27 -5.73 15.06
N HIS A 92 -3.93 -6.82 14.66
CA HIS A 92 -3.53 -7.65 13.52
C HIS A 92 -4.62 -7.56 12.46
N GLU A 93 -4.46 -6.64 11.52
CA GLU A 93 -5.41 -6.47 10.41
C GLU A 93 -4.92 -7.16 9.14
N VAL A 94 -5.81 -7.96 8.54
CA VAL A 94 -5.60 -8.59 7.24
C VAL A 94 -6.65 -8.08 6.26
N LEU A 95 -6.21 -7.38 5.22
CA LEU A 95 -7.08 -6.91 4.14
C LEU A 95 -7.22 -8.00 3.07
N LEU A 96 -8.45 -8.33 2.70
CA LEU A 96 -8.73 -9.22 1.57
C LEU A 96 -9.03 -8.41 0.30
N ARG A 97 -8.34 -8.75 -0.80
CA ARG A 97 -8.53 -8.19 -2.14
C ARG A 97 -8.70 -9.31 -3.15
N SER A 98 -9.37 -9.07 -4.26
CA SER A 98 -9.37 -10.01 -5.38
C SER A 98 -8.01 -10.00 -6.09
N ALA A 99 -7.53 -11.17 -6.50
CA ALA A 99 -6.39 -11.31 -7.40
C ALA A 99 -6.62 -10.59 -8.75
N PRO A 100 -5.55 -10.24 -9.49
CA PRO A 100 -4.13 -10.45 -9.18
C PRO A 100 -3.53 -9.35 -8.29
N GLY A 101 -2.43 -9.68 -7.59
CA GLY A 101 -1.50 -8.70 -7.02
C GLY A 101 -0.31 -8.52 -7.97
N ILE A 102 -0.02 -7.27 -8.36
CA ILE A 102 1.12 -6.93 -9.23
C ILE A 102 1.88 -5.75 -8.62
N ALA A 103 3.12 -5.99 -8.21
CA ALA A 103 4.03 -4.96 -7.75
C ALA A 103 4.91 -4.49 -8.92
N HIS A 104 5.54 -3.33 -8.76
CA HIS A 104 6.42 -2.77 -9.78
C HIS A 104 7.76 -2.38 -9.15
N THR A 105 8.85 -2.77 -9.79
CA THR A 105 10.18 -2.29 -9.41
C THR A 105 10.31 -0.79 -9.68
N PHE A 106 11.36 -0.14 -9.15
CA PHE A 106 11.69 1.24 -9.51
C PHE A 106 11.93 1.40 -11.02
N GLY A 107 12.41 0.34 -11.67
CA GLY A 107 12.53 0.23 -13.12
C GLY A 107 11.23 -0.12 -13.85
N ARG A 108 10.06 -0.10 -13.19
CA ARG A 108 8.72 -0.44 -13.74
C ARG A 108 8.57 -1.88 -14.22
N LYS A 109 9.39 -2.81 -13.75
CA LYS A 109 9.20 -4.23 -14.05
C LYS A 109 8.08 -4.79 -13.16
N GLU A 110 7.13 -5.48 -13.77
CA GLU A 110 6.04 -6.17 -13.04
C GLU A 110 6.57 -7.37 -12.26
N ILE A 111 6.09 -7.52 -11.02
CA ILE A 111 6.34 -8.64 -10.13
C ILE A 111 4.99 -9.19 -9.62
N PRO A 112 4.54 -10.34 -10.13
CA PRO A 112 3.31 -10.98 -9.64
C PRO A 112 3.48 -11.47 -8.20
N PHE A 113 2.46 -11.24 -7.37
CA PHE A 113 2.42 -11.68 -5.98
C PHE A 113 0.98 -12.05 -5.58
N ASN A 114 0.79 -12.66 -4.41
CA ASN A 114 -0.53 -13.01 -3.89
C ASN A 114 -0.78 -12.65 -2.42
N TRP A 115 0.24 -12.19 -1.71
CA TRP A 115 0.04 -11.40 -0.48
C TRP A 115 1.19 -10.41 -0.28
N GLU A 116 0.95 -9.38 0.50
CA GLU A 116 1.95 -8.40 0.89
C GLU A 116 1.89 -8.11 2.39
N LEU A 117 3.03 -7.71 2.96
CA LEU A 117 3.13 -7.09 4.28
C LEU A 117 3.49 -5.63 4.07
N HIS A 118 2.77 -4.72 4.73
CA HIS A 118 3.02 -3.29 4.69
C HIS A 118 3.29 -2.76 6.11
N ILE A 119 4.42 -2.07 6.26
CA ILE A 119 4.86 -1.49 7.54
C ILE A 119 5.35 -0.05 7.36
N HIS A 120 5.34 0.69 8.46
CA HIS A 120 5.73 2.10 8.51
C HIS A 120 6.86 2.31 9.53
N GLY A 121 8.09 2.39 9.05
CA GLY A 121 9.28 2.82 9.78
C GLY A 121 9.68 4.26 9.46
N GLY A 122 10.83 4.70 9.97
CA GLY A 122 11.51 5.94 9.54
C GLY A 122 10.62 7.19 9.50
N ILE A 123 10.71 7.94 8.39
CA ILE A 123 9.95 9.18 8.17
C ILE A 123 8.44 8.87 8.06
N SER A 124 8.08 7.77 7.39
CA SER A 124 6.69 7.36 7.23
C SER A 124 5.97 7.17 8.57
N LYS A 125 6.66 6.58 9.56
CA LYS A 125 6.15 6.41 10.93
C LYS A 125 5.81 7.74 11.60
N HIS A 126 6.60 8.78 11.36
CA HIS A 126 6.30 10.11 11.90
C HIS A 126 5.01 10.70 11.31
N LEU A 127 4.76 10.47 10.01
CA LEU A 127 3.56 10.97 9.33
C LEU A 127 2.28 10.35 9.88
N LEU A 128 2.33 9.11 10.38
CA LEU A 128 1.21 8.48 11.09
C LEU A 128 0.70 9.29 12.27
N THR A 129 1.55 10.12 12.90
CA THR A 129 1.12 10.97 14.02
C THR A 129 0.13 12.05 13.62
N LEU A 130 0.06 12.40 12.32
CA LEU A 130 -0.86 13.40 11.78
C LEU A 130 -2.30 12.89 11.70
N ASP A 131 -2.49 11.58 11.50
CA ASP A 131 -3.80 10.92 11.43
C ASP A 131 -4.49 10.90 12.81
N LYS A 132 -3.73 11.05 13.91
CA LYS A 132 -4.21 11.10 15.32
C LYS A 132 -5.09 9.92 15.73
N GLY A 133 -5.10 8.88 14.92
CA GLY A 133 -5.85 7.63 14.94
C GLY A 133 -5.43 6.83 13.70
N ASP A 134 -5.67 5.53 13.67
CA ASP A 134 -5.19 4.67 12.58
C ASP A 134 -6.31 4.49 11.52
N GLU A 135 -6.94 5.61 11.15
CA GLU A 135 -8.14 5.64 10.32
C GLU A 135 -7.78 5.57 8.83
N VAL A 136 -6.79 6.36 8.42
CA VAL A 136 -6.28 6.47 7.05
C VAL A 136 -5.08 5.54 6.84
N TRP A 137 -4.08 5.61 7.72
CA TRP A 137 -2.86 4.82 7.62
C TRP A 137 -2.76 3.80 8.77
N ASN A 138 -2.26 2.59 8.49
CA ASN A 138 -2.05 1.61 9.55
C ASN A 138 -0.79 1.95 10.34
N LYS A 139 -0.91 1.96 11.66
CA LYS A 139 0.26 2.06 12.54
C LYS A 139 0.93 0.73 12.83
N ASP A 140 0.14 -0.32 12.94
CA ASP A 140 0.63 -1.69 13.06
C ASP A 140 0.87 -2.29 11.65
N PRO A 141 1.70 -3.34 11.52
CA PRO A 141 1.86 -4.08 10.29
C PRO A 141 0.52 -4.61 9.77
N ARG A 142 0.25 -4.38 8.48
CA ARG A 142 -0.96 -4.89 7.82
C ARG A 142 -0.58 -5.88 6.75
N LEU A 143 -1.26 -7.02 6.71
CA LEU A 143 -1.10 -7.99 5.64
C LEU A 143 -2.26 -7.83 4.64
N THR A 144 -1.99 -7.80 3.34
CA THR A 144 -3.01 -7.81 2.30
C THR A 144 -2.94 -9.14 1.54
N ILE A 145 -4.06 -9.86 1.42
CA ILE A 145 -4.16 -11.14 0.68
C ILE A 145 -4.96 -10.92 -0.60
N TYR A 146 -4.41 -11.37 -1.71
CA TYR A 146 -5.05 -11.35 -3.03
C TYR A 146 -5.61 -12.74 -3.32
N VAL A 147 -6.93 -12.87 -3.16
CA VAL A 147 -7.64 -14.16 -3.19
C VAL A 147 -8.03 -14.52 -4.63
N GLY A 148 -7.83 -15.77 -5.01
CA GLY A 148 -7.88 -16.25 -6.39
C GLY A 148 -6.53 -16.76 -6.88
N GLY A 149 -6.52 -17.48 -8.00
CA GLY A 149 -5.31 -18.15 -8.50
C GLY A 149 -4.80 -19.19 -7.50
N ASP A 150 -3.62 -18.96 -6.94
CA ASP A 150 -2.94 -19.86 -6.00
C ASP A 150 -3.49 -19.78 -4.55
N ILE A 151 -4.32 -18.78 -4.27
CA ILE A 151 -4.92 -18.55 -2.95
C ILE A 151 -6.41 -18.92 -2.97
N ASP A 152 -6.75 -20.01 -2.29
CA ASP A 152 -8.11 -20.49 -2.10
C ASP A 152 -8.72 -19.85 -0.85
N LEU A 153 -9.64 -18.91 -1.07
CA LEU A 153 -10.35 -18.17 -0.01
C LEU A 153 -11.01 -19.09 1.01
N ALA A 154 -11.55 -20.23 0.59
CA ALA A 154 -12.27 -21.15 1.48
C ALA A 154 -11.34 -21.93 2.42
N LYS A 155 -10.04 -21.98 2.11
CA LYS A 155 -9.01 -22.71 2.87
C LYS A 155 -8.14 -21.80 3.74
N LEU A 156 -8.48 -20.50 3.85
CA LEU A 156 -7.75 -19.59 4.72
C LEU A 156 -7.99 -19.95 6.20
N GLU A 157 -6.91 -20.22 6.91
CA GLU A 157 -6.91 -20.52 8.34
C GLU A 157 -6.52 -19.26 9.10
N ILE A 158 -7.52 -18.50 9.56
CA ILE A 158 -7.30 -17.22 10.23
C ILE A 158 -7.00 -17.44 11.72
N PRO A 159 -5.80 -17.10 12.22
CA PRO A 159 -5.46 -17.25 13.63
C PRO A 159 -6.34 -16.40 14.54
N LYS A 160 -6.49 -16.83 15.79
CA LYS A 160 -7.20 -16.06 16.82
C LYS A 160 -6.53 -14.69 17.00
N GLY A 161 -7.33 -13.62 17.05
CA GLY A 161 -6.85 -12.25 17.22
C GLY A 161 -6.61 -11.50 15.89
N VAL A 162 -6.55 -12.22 14.76
CA VAL A 162 -6.45 -11.59 13.44
C VAL A 162 -7.83 -11.14 12.96
N THR A 163 -7.95 -9.85 12.63
CA THR A 163 -9.17 -9.23 12.10
C THR A 163 -9.10 -9.17 10.58
N LEU A 164 -10.10 -9.74 9.92
CA LEU A 164 -10.25 -9.61 8.47
C LEU A 164 -11.00 -8.33 8.10
N LEU A 165 -10.49 -7.62 7.09
CA LEU A 165 -11.13 -6.47 6.46
C LEU A 165 -11.44 -6.77 5.00
N ASP A 166 -12.54 -6.22 4.51
CA ASP A 166 -12.77 -6.05 3.07
C ASP A 166 -12.51 -4.59 2.65
N ILE A 167 -12.41 -4.39 1.33
CA ILE A 167 -12.18 -3.09 0.73
C ILE A 167 -13.28 -2.07 1.08
N PRO A 168 -14.59 -2.41 1.04
CA PRO A 168 -15.64 -1.47 1.44
C PRO A 168 -15.51 -1.00 2.90
N THR A 169 -15.21 -1.89 3.84
CA THR A 169 -15.04 -1.54 5.26
C THR A 169 -13.86 -0.60 5.45
N LEU A 170 -12.71 -0.93 4.87
CA LEU A 170 -11.51 -0.09 4.98
C LEU A 170 -11.69 1.26 4.26
N SER A 171 -12.31 1.26 3.07
CA SER A 171 -12.61 2.49 2.33
C SER A 171 -13.50 3.44 3.13
N LYS A 172 -14.54 2.92 3.79
CA LYS A 172 -15.40 3.72 4.67
C LYS A 172 -14.63 4.31 5.85
N ARG A 173 -13.73 3.52 6.46
CA ARG A 173 -12.86 3.98 7.56
C ARG A 173 -11.97 5.14 7.09
N VAL A 174 -11.27 4.96 5.97
CA VAL A 174 -10.39 5.98 5.39
C VAL A 174 -11.18 7.24 5.02
N ALA A 175 -12.34 7.12 4.37
CA ALA A 175 -13.17 8.26 4.00
C ALA A 175 -13.65 9.04 5.23
N ALA A 176 -14.01 8.34 6.32
CA ALA A 176 -14.37 8.97 7.59
C ALA A 176 -13.18 9.70 8.23
N GLY A 177 -11.99 9.07 8.23
CA GLY A 177 -10.76 9.68 8.72
C GLY A 177 -10.40 10.97 7.98
N ILE A 178 -10.49 10.97 6.65
CA ILE A 178 -10.30 12.15 5.80
C ILE A 178 -11.29 13.25 6.18
N ALA A 179 -12.59 12.92 6.24
CA ALA A 179 -13.63 13.90 6.51
C ALA A 179 -13.53 14.52 7.92
N ALA A 180 -13.02 13.76 8.90
CA ALA A 180 -12.84 14.23 10.27
C ALA A 180 -11.53 15.00 10.49
N SER A 181 -10.54 14.83 9.60
CA SER A 181 -9.19 15.34 9.84
C SER A 181 -9.06 16.85 9.60
N LYS A 182 -8.48 17.52 10.60
CA LYS A 182 -8.05 18.92 10.46
C LYS A 182 -6.68 19.05 9.77
N ASP A 183 -5.93 17.96 9.68
CA ASP A 183 -4.60 17.97 9.07
C ASP A 183 -4.70 17.85 7.54
N LYS A 184 -4.11 18.82 6.83
CA LYS A 184 -4.18 18.84 5.36
C LYS A 184 -3.47 17.64 4.73
N THR A 185 -2.41 17.13 5.33
CA THR A 185 -1.63 15.99 4.83
C THR A 185 -2.49 14.75 4.80
N VAL A 186 -3.20 14.48 5.89
CA VAL A 186 -4.16 13.37 6.00
C VAL A 186 -5.24 13.49 4.93
N ARG A 187 -5.82 14.68 4.75
CA ARG A 187 -6.87 14.88 3.74
C ARG A 187 -6.35 14.69 2.31
N GLY A 188 -5.24 15.33 1.95
CA GLY A 188 -4.72 15.28 0.58
C GLY A 188 -4.16 13.91 0.20
N TRP A 189 -3.31 13.31 1.02
CA TRP A 189 -2.80 11.94 0.73
C TRP A 189 -3.87 10.87 0.90
N GLY A 190 -4.88 11.11 1.76
CA GLY A 190 -6.05 10.25 1.87
C GLY A 190 -6.81 10.10 0.55
N CYS A 191 -6.82 11.11 -0.33
CA CYS A 191 -7.39 10.98 -1.67
C CYS A 191 -6.71 9.87 -2.49
N GLY A 192 -5.37 9.82 -2.43
CA GLY A 192 -4.58 8.78 -3.07
C GLY A 192 -4.84 7.40 -2.45
N GLN A 193 -5.01 7.34 -1.12
CA GLN A 193 -5.32 6.10 -0.41
C GLN A 193 -6.69 5.52 -0.79
N LEU A 194 -7.73 6.34 -0.87
CA LEU A 194 -9.06 5.87 -1.32
C LEU A 194 -9.01 5.31 -2.74
N THR A 195 -8.23 5.95 -3.61
CA THR A 195 -8.06 5.51 -4.99
C THR A 195 -7.28 4.19 -5.08
N SER A 196 -6.23 4.01 -4.27
CA SER A 196 -5.42 2.78 -4.25
C SER A 196 -6.17 1.59 -3.63
N LEU A 197 -7.10 1.85 -2.71
CA LEU A 197 -8.00 0.84 -2.18
C LEU A 197 -8.98 0.35 -3.24
N ASP A 198 -9.68 1.27 -3.91
CA ASP A 198 -10.64 0.93 -4.96
C ASP A 198 -10.88 2.08 -5.93
N HIS A 199 -10.27 2.00 -7.11
CA HIS A 199 -10.47 2.97 -8.19
C HIS A 199 -11.76 2.70 -9.00
N PHE A 200 -12.52 1.65 -8.68
CA PHE A 200 -13.84 1.41 -9.25
C PHE A 200 -14.99 1.87 -8.32
N SER A 201 -14.70 2.13 -7.05
CA SER A 201 -15.71 2.56 -6.07
C SER A 201 -16.23 3.97 -6.36
N THR A 202 -17.55 4.05 -6.56
CA THR A 202 -18.27 5.32 -6.69
C THR A 202 -18.19 6.14 -5.40
N GLU A 203 -18.28 5.49 -4.24
CA GLU A 203 -18.21 6.13 -2.93
C GLU A 203 -16.84 6.76 -2.67
N ASN A 204 -15.76 6.05 -3.02
CA ASN A 204 -14.40 6.58 -2.94
C ASN A 204 -14.22 7.78 -3.88
N MET A 205 -14.69 7.66 -5.12
CA MET A 205 -14.66 8.76 -6.09
C MET A 205 -15.39 10.00 -5.56
N GLN A 206 -16.59 9.82 -4.99
CA GLN A 206 -17.35 10.93 -4.40
C GLN A 206 -16.66 11.55 -3.19
N ALA A 207 -16.04 10.73 -2.33
CA ALA A 207 -15.26 11.23 -1.20
C ALA A 207 -14.05 12.05 -1.67
N VAL A 208 -13.34 11.60 -2.70
CA VAL A 208 -12.25 12.35 -3.34
C VAL A 208 -12.76 13.63 -4.01
N ALA A 209 -13.88 13.58 -4.74
CA ALA A 209 -14.44 14.73 -5.43
C ALA A 209 -14.79 15.89 -4.48
N LYS A 210 -15.32 15.57 -3.28
CA LYS A 210 -15.60 16.58 -2.23
C LYS A 210 -14.36 17.37 -1.81
N MET A 211 -13.16 16.81 -1.96
CA MET A 211 -11.91 17.48 -1.60
C MET A 211 -11.46 18.52 -2.64
N LEU A 212 -12.14 18.64 -3.80
CA LEU A 212 -11.97 19.77 -4.71
C LEU A 212 -12.41 21.11 -4.08
N ASP A 213 -13.31 21.07 -3.10
CA ASP A 213 -13.80 22.24 -2.37
C ASP A 213 -13.05 22.50 -1.05
N ASP A 214 -11.95 21.77 -0.80
CA ASP A 214 -11.18 21.93 0.44
C ASP A 214 -10.56 23.33 0.54
N GLY A 215 -10.49 23.87 1.77
CA GLY A 215 -9.91 25.18 2.03
C GLY A 215 -8.41 25.26 1.71
N ASP A 216 -7.66 24.16 1.80
CA ASP A 216 -6.23 24.14 1.50
C ASP A 216 -5.96 23.75 0.04
N SER A 217 -5.15 24.56 -0.67
CA SER A 217 -4.86 24.34 -2.08
C SER A 217 -4.16 23.03 -2.38
N TRP A 218 -3.32 22.55 -1.46
CA TRP A 218 -2.62 21.29 -1.62
C TRP A 218 -3.59 20.10 -1.57
N VAL A 219 -4.65 20.18 -0.76
CA VAL A 219 -5.70 19.16 -0.74
C VAL A 219 -6.48 19.16 -2.05
N ARG A 220 -6.87 20.34 -2.56
CA ARG A 220 -7.55 20.46 -3.87
C ARG A 220 -6.71 19.90 -5.02
N LEU A 221 -5.40 20.17 -5.00
CA LEU A 221 -4.44 19.61 -5.96
C LEU A 221 -4.40 18.09 -5.94
N ASN A 222 -4.38 17.47 -4.75
CA ASN A 222 -4.41 16.01 -4.62
C ASN A 222 -5.75 15.41 -5.04
N ALA A 223 -6.86 16.11 -4.78
CA ALA A 223 -8.20 15.69 -5.21
C ALA A 223 -8.32 15.69 -6.74
N ALA A 224 -7.99 16.81 -7.40
CA ALA A 224 -7.88 16.89 -8.86
C ALA A 224 -6.87 15.87 -9.40
N GLY A 225 -5.85 15.58 -8.59
CA GLY A 225 -4.84 14.55 -8.80
C GLY A 225 -5.35 13.12 -8.89
N SER A 226 -6.35 12.80 -8.08
CA SER A 226 -6.78 11.43 -7.83
C SER A 226 -8.01 11.08 -8.67
N LEU A 227 -8.88 12.05 -8.97
CA LEU A 227 -10.08 11.83 -9.78
C LEU A 227 -9.86 11.10 -11.12
N PRO A 228 -8.85 11.44 -11.95
CA PRO A 228 -8.68 10.74 -13.23
C PRO A 228 -8.36 9.25 -13.09
N LEU A 229 -7.87 8.81 -11.93
CA LEU A 229 -7.56 7.40 -11.68
C LEU A 229 -8.82 6.52 -11.56
N PHE A 230 -10.00 7.12 -11.34
CA PHE A 230 -11.30 6.42 -11.44
C PHE A 230 -11.79 6.25 -12.90
N GLY A 231 -10.98 6.67 -13.87
CA GLY A 231 -11.25 6.51 -15.31
C GLY A 231 -12.51 7.23 -15.75
N LYS A 232 -13.24 6.64 -16.71
CA LYS A 232 -14.46 7.23 -17.30
C LYS A 232 -15.54 7.56 -16.26
N LYS A 233 -15.60 6.84 -15.14
CA LYS A 233 -16.60 7.08 -14.09
C LYS A 233 -16.48 8.50 -13.49
N ALA A 234 -15.26 9.05 -13.47
CA ALA A 234 -15.01 10.42 -13.01
C ALA A 234 -15.57 11.51 -13.95
N ALA A 235 -16.11 11.14 -15.12
CA ALA A 235 -16.78 12.09 -16.01
C ALA A 235 -17.92 12.86 -15.31
N ALA A 236 -18.57 12.24 -14.32
CA ALA A 236 -19.59 12.89 -13.47
C ALA A 236 -19.06 14.11 -12.71
N HIS A 237 -17.74 14.24 -12.54
CA HIS A 237 -17.08 15.33 -11.82
C HIS A 237 -16.32 16.31 -12.73
N LEU A 238 -16.48 16.20 -14.06
CA LEU A 238 -15.93 17.19 -14.99
C LEU A 238 -16.41 18.62 -14.72
N PRO A 239 -17.69 18.89 -14.35
CA PRO A 239 -18.11 20.24 -14.01
C PRO A 239 -17.29 20.85 -12.85
N ALA A 240 -17.10 20.11 -11.76
CA ALA A 240 -16.30 20.56 -10.61
C ALA A 240 -14.82 20.78 -10.98
N LEU A 241 -14.25 19.94 -11.85
CA LEU A 241 -12.90 20.16 -12.37
C LEU A 241 -12.82 21.39 -13.28
N ARG A 242 -13.86 21.71 -14.05
CA ARG A 242 -13.90 22.94 -14.87
C ARG A 242 -14.01 24.19 -14.01
N GLU A 243 -14.71 24.13 -12.88
CA GLU A 243 -14.72 25.22 -11.89
C GLU A 243 -13.32 25.48 -11.31
N CYS A 244 -12.49 24.44 -11.16
CA CYS A 244 -11.10 24.61 -10.74
C CYS A 244 -10.25 25.42 -11.75
N LEU A 245 -10.65 25.55 -13.02
CA LEU A 245 -9.91 26.30 -14.04
C LEU A 245 -9.99 27.83 -13.84
N VAL A 246 -10.97 28.31 -13.06
CA VAL A 246 -11.10 29.74 -12.73
C VAL A 246 -10.44 30.12 -11.40
N SER A 247 -9.91 29.15 -10.65
CA SER A 247 -9.19 29.37 -9.37
C SER A 247 -7.93 30.21 -9.57
N GLU A 248 -7.62 31.19 -8.72
CA GLU A 248 -6.35 31.95 -8.79
C GLU A 248 -5.09 31.08 -8.59
N ASP A 249 -5.23 29.88 -8.02
CA ASP A 249 -4.14 28.90 -7.91
C ASP A 249 -3.79 28.29 -9.27
N GLN A 250 -2.67 28.73 -9.83
CA GLN A 250 -2.17 28.28 -11.13
C GLN A 250 -1.84 26.78 -11.15
N GLY A 251 -1.35 26.21 -10.03
CA GLY A 251 -1.09 24.78 -9.93
C GLY A 251 -2.38 23.99 -10.05
N LEU A 252 -3.44 24.44 -9.37
CA LEU A 252 -4.75 23.81 -9.42
C LEU A 252 -5.35 23.88 -10.83
N LYS A 253 -5.26 25.04 -11.51
CA LYS A 253 -5.68 25.15 -12.93
C LYS A 253 -4.99 24.12 -13.80
N THR A 254 -3.66 24.05 -13.73
CA THR A 254 -2.87 23.12 -14.54
C THR A 254 -3.24 21.67 -14.24
N ARG A 255 -3.38 21.31 -12.95
CA ARG A 255 -3.73 19.93 -12.59
C ARG A 255 -5.14 19.55 -13.03
N ALA A 256 -6.12 20.45 -12.86
CA ALA A 256 -7.49 20.22 -13.26
C ALA A 256 -7.62 20.10 -14.79
N GLN A 257 -6.89 20.92 -15.55
CA GLN A 257 -6.84 20.81 -17.01
C GLN A 257 -6.31 19.44 -17.46
N ALA A 258 -5.24 18.95 -16.83
CA ALA A 258 -4.70 17.63 -17.10
C ALA A 258 -5.71 16.52 -16.73
N ALA A 259 -6.34 16.62 -15.56
CA ALA A 259 -7.34 15.65 -15.09
C ALA A 259 -8.54 15.56 -16.03
N ILE A 260 -9.03 16.69 -16.56
CA ILE A 260 -10.11 16.71 -17.55
C ILE A 260 -9.71 15.90 -18.80
N VAL A 261 -8.51 16.14 -19.34
CA VAL A 261 -8.02 15.43 -20.52
C VAL A 261 -7.86 13.93 -20.24
N GLU A 262 -7.27 13.56 -19.10
CA GLU A 262 -7.11 12.17 -18.67
C GLU A 262 -8.46 11.44 -18.57
N ILE A 263 -9.49 12.09 -18.00
CA ILE A 263 -10.84 11.52 -17.85
C ILE A 263 -11.54 11.38 -19.22
N GLU A 264 -11.47 12.41 -20.06
CA GLU A 264 -12.09 12.40 -21.39
C GLU A 264 -11.48 11.35 -22.31
N GLN A 265 -10.19 11.04 -22.11
CA GLN A 265 -9.44 10.04 -22.87
C GLN A 265 -9.38 8.67 -22.19
N ALA A 266 -9.96 8.51 -21.00
CA ALA A 266 -9.88 7.28 -20.24
C ALA A 266 -10.48 6.10 -21.02
N GLU A 267 -9.82 4.96 -20.95
CA GLU A 267 -10.29 3.72 -21.54
C GLU A 267 -11.55 3.20 -20.82
N ASP A 268 -12.36 2.41 -21.53
CA ASP A 268 -13.47 1.69 -20.91
C ASP A 268 -12.92 0.48 -20.14
N LYS A 269 -13.06 0.52 -18.81
CA LYS A 269 -12.65 -0.55 -17.89
C LYS A 269 -13.84 -1.27 -17.25
N SER A 270 -15.00 -1.24 -17.89
CA SER A 270 -16.24 -1.84 -17.36
C SER A 270 -16.13 -3.34 -17.12
N LYS A 271 -15.27 -4.04 -17.89
CA LYS A 271 -15.00 -5.46 -17.69
C LYS A 271 -14.22 -5.70 -16.40
N GLU A 272 -13.13 -4.97 -16.20
CA GLU A 272 -12.28 -5.03 -15.01
C GLU A 272 -13.06 -4.61 -13.77
N GLU A 273 -13.91 -3.58 -13.87
CA GLU A 273 -14.82 -3.16 -12.81
C GLU A 273 -15.77 -4.29 -12.40
N LYS A 274 -16.36 -4.99 -13.38
CA LYS A 274 -17.24 -6.12 -13.13
C LYS A 274 -16.49 -7.27 -12.45
N GLU A 275 -15.30 -7.62 -12.92
CA GLU A 275 -14.46 -8.67 -12.32
C GLU A 275 -14.06 -8.31 -10.87
N ALA A 276 -13.68 -7.05 -10.62
CA ALA A 276 -13.39 -6.55 -9.29
C ALA A 276 -14.62 -6.63 -8.36
N SER A 277 -15.79 -6.22 -8.85
CA SER A 277 -17.06 -6.29 -8.09
C SER A 277 -17.42 -7.74 -7.73
N GLU A 278 -17.31 -8.67 -8.68
CA GLU A 278 -17.55 -10.10 -8.43
C GLU A 278 -16.58 -10.67 -7.39
N GLY A 279 -15.30 -10.27 -7.45
CA GLY A 279 -14.29 -10.62 -6.45
C GLY A 279 -14.63 -10.11 -5.05
N GLN A 280 -14.99 -8.82 -4.94
CA GLN A 280 -15.43 -8.22 -3.68
C GLN A 280 -16.68 -8.90 -3.11
N GLN A 281 -17.65 -9.26 -3.95
CA GLN A 281 -18.86 -9.98 -3.50
C GLN A 281 -18.53 -11.37 -2.93
N LYS A 282 -17.55 -12.09 -3.51
CA LYS A 282 -17.09 -13.38 -2.98
C LYS A 282 -16.44 -13.21 -1.60
N ILE A 283 -15.60 -12.19 -1.44
CA ILE A 283 -14.96 -11.84 -0.16
C ILE A 283 -16.03 -11.47 0.88
N ALA A 284 -16.97 -10.60 0.54
CA ALA A 284 -18.04 -10.18 1.44
C ALA A 284 -18.87 -11.39 1.93
N LYS A 285 -19.25 -12.30 1.02
CA LYS A 285 -19.97 -13.54 1.39
C LYS A 285 -19.16 -14.42 2.34
N TYR A 286 -17.84 -14.54 2.11
CA TYR A 286 -16.95 -15.28 2.99
C TYR A 286 -16.89 -14.65 4.40
N LEU A 287 -16.74 -13.33 4.49
CA LEU A 287 -16.71 -12.63 5.78
C LEU A 287 -18.04 -12.76 6.54
N GLU A 288 -19.17 -12.62 5.85
CA GLU A 288 -20.50 -12.78 6.47
C GLU A 288 -20.76 -14.19 6.98
N ALA A 289 -20.28 -15.23 6.25
CA ALA A 289 -20.37 -16.61 6.72
C ALA A 289 -19.58 -16.82 8.03
N ARG A 290 -18.40 -16.19 8.16
CA ARG A 290 -17.56 -16.29 9.36
C ARG A 290 -18.09 -15.54 10.56
N LYS A 291 -18.90 -14.48 10.39
CA LYS A 291 -19.55 -13.78 11.51
C LYS A 291 -20.67 -14.62 12.15
N LYS A 292 -21.21 -15.60 11.43
CA LYS A 292 -22.36 -16.42 11.84
C LYS A 292 -21.97 -17.75 12.48
N GLY A 293 -20.72 -18.19 12.31
CA GLY A 293 -20.17 -19.44 12.89
C GLY A 293 -19.25 -19.15 14.05
#